data_AF-A0A9R1WL41-F1
#
_entry.id   AF-A0A9R1WL41-F1
#
_cell.length_a   1.000
_cell.length_b   1.000
_cell.length_c   1.000
_cell.angle_alpha   90.00
_cell.angle_beta   90.00
_cell.angle_gamma   90.00
#
_symmetry.space_group_name_H-M   'P 1'
#
loop_
_entity.id
_entity.type
_entity.pdbx_description
1 polymer ?
#
loop_
_entity_poly.entity_id
_entity_poly.type
_entity_poly.pdbx_seq_one_letter_code
_entity_poly.pdbx_strand_id
1 'polypeptide(L)'
;MASSTQTPSQSDATDEVFQLIEAHQKKATRLPPIEEVRTILHHSIRGILLTFDQNYEGHPSGSTVDFACDTNGSPILALSNLASHTKALLANPKCSLRVSKDPEDITDLIIHLHGVAVSVPETEKESIRTSYFAKHQDAFLVDFVDFQFFRFEPNSVTFVSGTATPLLRSGEFTSKDFKEAKVDQIYQFSKPITSHMNKDHSNDTKLIVQHSTSIPVDYANMVDVDSLGFNVKAGYKNSNFKLRIPFPRRAEERKDVKTLIIEMLQAAKSRVN
;
A
#
# COMPACT_ATOMS: atom_id res chain seq x y z
N MET A 1 -50.68 13.16 -26.47
CA MET A 1 -49.78 13.36 -25.32
C MET A 1 -48.43 12.77 -25.70
N ALA A 2 -47.45 13.60 -26.06
CA ALA A 2 -46.10 13.13 -26.35
C ALA A 2 -45.38 12.95 -25.01
N SER A 3 -45.04 11.70 -24.67
CA SER A 3 -44.20 11.39 -23.51
C SER A 3 -42.78 11.85 -23.82
N SER A 4 -42.35 12.93 -23.17
CA SER A 4 -40.98 13.42 -23.25
C SER A 4 -40.10 12.53 -22.38
N THR A 5 -39.39 11.59 -22.99
CA THR A 5 -38.28 10.88 -22.37
C THR A 5 -37.16 11.88 -22.07
N GLN A 6 -37.11 12.36 -20.82
CA GLN A 6 -35.98 13.15 -20.32
C GLN A 6 -34.71 12.28 -20.39
N THR A 7 -33.75 12.73 -21.18
CA THR A 7 -32.40 12.16 -21.21
C THR A 7 -31.71 12.56 -19.90
N PRO A 8 -31.09 11.62 -19.14
CA PRO A 8 -30.44 11.94 -17.88
C PRO A 8 -29.38 13.05 -18.07
N SER A 9 -29.33 13.99 -17.13
CA SER A 9 -28.31 15.06 -17.16
C SER A 9 -26.92 14.49 -16.83
N GLN A 10 -25.84 15.20 -17.19
CA GLN A 10 -24.47 14.73 -16.93
C GLN A 10 -24.18 14.51 -15.43
N SER A 11 -24.83 15.25 -14.53
CA SER A 11 -24.74 15.04 -13.09
C SER A 11 -25.39 13.73 -12.68
N ASP A 12 -26.58 13.43 -13.18
CA ASP A 12 -27.33 12.21 -12.80
C ASP A 12 -26.57 10.94 -13.16
N ALA A 13 -25.98 10.89 -14.36
CA ALA A 13 -25.20 9.74 -14.81
C ALA A 13 -23.87 9.57 -14.06
N THR A 14 -23.34 10.64 -13.46
CA THR A 14 -22.11 10.58 -12.65
C THR A 14 -22.45 10.09 -11.23
N ASP A 15 -23.58 10.52 -10.68
CA ASP A 15 -24.08 10.09 -9.37
C ASP A 15 -24.45 8.59 -9.37
N GLU A 16 -25.09 8.08 -10.42
CA GLU A 16 -25.35 6.64 -10.59
C GLU A 16 -24.06 5.81 -10.58
N VAL A 17 -23.02 6.29 -11.26
CA VAL A 17 -21.71 5.60 -11.29
C VAL A 17 -21.06 5.61 -9.92
N PHE A 18 -21.13 6.71 -9.17
CA PHE A 18 -20.63 6.76 -7.80
C PHE A 18 -21.33 5.75 -6.87
N GLN A 19 -22.66 5.60 -7.02
CA GLN A 19 -23.42 4.58 -6.27
C GLN A 19 -22.98 3.16 -6.63
N LEU A 20 -22.73 2.88 -7.92
CA LEU A 20 -22.19 1.58 -8.36
C LEU A 20 -20.79 1.32 -7.79
N ILE A 21 -19.92 2.33 -7.79
CA ILE A 21 -18.58 2.24 -7.20
C ILE A 21 -18.68 1.88 -5.72
N GLU A 22 -19.50 2.61 -4.96
CA GLU A 22 -19.65 2.38 -3.53
C GLU A 22 -20.22 0.99 -3.23
N ALA A 23 -21.26 0.58 -3.94
CA ALA A 23 -21.90 -0.72 -3.79
C ALA A 23 -20.93 -1.88 -4.12
N HIS A 24 -20.12 -1.73 -5.17
CA HIS A 24 -19.08 -2.68 -5.54
C HIS A 24 -17.98 -2.75 -4.47
N GLN A 25 -17.44 -1.60 -4.06
CA GLN A 25 -16.32 -1.51 -3.13
C GLN A 25 -16.64 -2.09 -1.75
N LYS A 26 -17.89 -1.95 -1.28
CA LYS A 26 -18.36 -2.56 -0.02
C LYS A 26 -18.36 -4.09 -0.04
N LYS A 27 -18.55 -4.70 -1.21
CA LYS A 27 -18.65 -6.16 -1.38
C LYS A 27 -17.35 -6.81 -1.85
N ALA A 28 -16.48 -6.05 -2.50
CA ALA A 28 -15.28 -6.56 -3.13
C ALA A 28 -14.31 -7.15 -2.09
N THR A 29 -14.03 -8.45 -2.21
CA THR A 29 -13.07 -9.18 -1.38
C THR A 29 -11.68 -8.54 -1.46
N ARG A 30 -11.06 -8.38 -0.29
CA ARG A 30 -9.75 -7.75 -0.08
C ARG A 30 -9.07 -8.38 1.12
N LEU A 31 -7.77 -8.14 1.25
CA LEU A 31 -7.05 -8.55 2.45
C LEU A 31 -7.70 -7.93 3.70
N PRO A 32 -7.73 -8.65 4.83
CA PRO A 32 -8.02 -8.05 6.13
C PRO A 32 -7.15 -6.79 6.32
N PRO A 33 -7.68 -5.70 6.90
CA PRO A 33 -6.94 -4.45 7.02
C PRO A 33 -5.54 -4.60 7.65
N ILE A 34 -5.39 -5.48 8.65
CA ILE A 34 -4.11 -5.72 9.30
C ILE A 34 -3.10 -6.43 8.38
N GLU A 35 -3.53 -7.38 7.55
CA GLU A 35 -2.69 -8.07 6.58
C GLU A 35 -2.34 -7.14 5.40
N GLU A 36 -3.27 -6.27 4.99
CA GLU A 36 -3.02 -5.20 4.00
C GLU A 36 -1.90 -4.27 4.50
N VAL A 37 -2.04 -3.72 5.71
CA VAL A 37 -1.03 -2.86 6.34
C VAL A 37 0.30 -3.59 6.54
N ARG A 38 0.28 -4.83 7.02
CA ARG A 38 1.48 -5.66 7.22
C ARG A 38 2.24 -5.89 5.91
N THR A 39 1.50 -6.18 4.84
CA THR A 39 2.04 -6.44 3.50
C THR A 39 2.66 -5.18 2.91
N ILE A 40 1.92 -4.07 2.91
CA ILE A 40 2.41 -2.80 2.37
C ILE A 40 3.64 -2.31 3.13
N LEU A 41 3.65 -2.41 4.46
CA LEU A 41 4.82 -2.02 5.25
C LEU A 41 6.05 -2.87 4.91
N HIS A 42 5.89 -4.20 4.78
CA HIS A 42 7.00 -5.12 4.46
C HIS A 42 7.63 -4.85 3.08
N HIS A 43 6.83 -4.39 2.11
CA HIS A 43 7.29 -4.06 0.76
C HIS A 43 7.70 -2.59 0.60
N SER A 44 7.42 -1.74 1.58
CA SER A 44 7.89 -0.36 1.61
C SER A 44 9.33 -0.30 2.07
N ILE A 45 10.09 0.65 1.54
CA ILE A 45 11.52 0.81 1.83
C ILE A 45 11.88 2.21 2.34
N ARG A 46 10.91 3.11 2.39
CA ARG A 46 11.10 4.52 2.72
C ARG A 46 9.89 5.07 3.48
N GLY A 47 10.16 5.92 4.45
CA GLY A 47 9.14 6.60 5.24
C GLY A 47 9.60 7.96 5.75
N ILE A 48 8.72 8.61 6.50
CA ILE A 48 9.02 9.85 7.23
C ILE A 48 9.07 9.51 8.71
N LEU A 49 10.27 9.57 9.28
CA LEU A 49 10.51 9.40 10.70
C LEU A 49 10.26 10.72 11.42
N LEU A 50 9.43 10.67 12.45
CA LEU A 50 9.09 11.79 13.32
C LEU A 50 9.78 11.60 14.68
N THR A 51 10.65 12.53 15.03
CA THR A 51 11.43 12.54 16.28
C THR A 51 11.25 13.87 17.03
N PHE A 52 11.68 13.94 18.29
CA PHE A 52 11.73 15.19 19.06
C PHE A 52 13.13 15.79 18.99
N ASP A 53 13.31 16.86 18.20
CA ASP A 53 14.62 17.51 18.05
C ASP A 53 14.98 18.29 19.32
N GLN A 54 16.20 18.12 19.81
CA GLN A 54 16.66 18.82 21.01
C GLN A 54 16.89 20.32 20.77
N ASN A 55 17.19 20.73 19.54
CA ASN A 55 17.43 22.15 19.23
C ASN A 55 16.13 22.97 19.18
N TYR A 56 14.98 22.29 19.05
CA TYR A 56 13.67 22.90 18.95
C TYR A 56 12.73 22.26 19.97
N GLU A 57 12.96 22.57 21.25
CA GLU A 57 12.21 21.99 22.37
C GLU A 57 10.68 22.06 22.13
N GLY A 58 10.00 20.94 22.39
CA GLY A 58 8.57 20.77 22.18
C GLY A 58 8.11 20.59 20.74
N HIS A 59 8.99 20.73 19.72
CA HIS A 59 8.61 20.59 18.32
C HIS A 59 9.00 19.21 17.76
N PRO A 60 8.10 18.52 17.03
CA PRO A 60 8.48 17.34 16.27
C PRO A 60 9.29 17.75 15.03
N SER A 61 10.24 16.90 14.65
CA SER A 61 11.03 17.02 13.42
C SER A 61 10.81 15.81 12.54
N GLY A 62 10.61 16.04 11.24
CA GLY A 62 10.40 14.99 10.24
C GLY A 62 11.62 14.81 9.35
N SER A 63 12.09 13.58 9.20
CA SER A 63 13.17 13.21 8.30
C SER A 63 12.75 12.06 7.39
N THR A 64 13.09 12.12 6.11
CA THR A 64 12.97 10.95 5.23
C THR A 64 14.04 9.93 5.61
N VAL A 65 13.63 8.69 5.81
CA VAL A 65 14.53 7.58 6.15
C VAL A 65 14.24 6.37 5.28
N ASP A 66 15.29 5.64 4.94
CA ASP A 66 15.19 4.32 4.31
C ASP A 66 15.15 3.25 5.40
N PHE A 67 14.31 2.23 5.21
CA PHE A 67 14.13 1.15 6.17
C PHE A 67 13.90 -0.19 5.49
N ALA A 68 14.06 -1.28 6.24
CA ALA A 68 13.62 -2.61 5.84
C ALA A 68 12.93 -3.30 7.03
N CYS A 69 11.78 -3.94 6.84
CA CYS A 69 11.15 -4.69 7.92
C CYS A 69 11.88 -6.01 8.20
N ASP A 70 12.04 -6.34 9.47
CA ASP A 70 12.40 -7.69 9.90
C ASP A 70 11.21 -8.67 9.75
N THR A 71 11.42 -9.92 10.17
CA THR A 71 10.40 -10.99 10.10
C THR A 71 9.18 -10.70 10.98
N ASN A 72 9.33 -9.93 12.05
CA ASN A 72 8.25 -9.52 12.95
C ASN A 72 7.53 -8.26 12.45
N GLY A 73 8.11 -7.56 11.49
CA GLY A 73 7.55 -6.36 10.90
C GLY A 73 8.06 -5.06 11.48
N SER A 74 9.05 -5.15 12.35
CA SER A 74 9.73 -3.99 12.91
C SER A 74 10.62 -3.36 11.84
N PRO A 75 10.43 -2.07 11.51
CA PRO A 75 11.34 -1.35 10.63
C PRO A 75 12.76 -1.31 11.21
N ILE A 76 13.72 -1.72 10.41
CA ILE A 76 15.15 -1.55 10.65
C ILE A 76 15.61 -0.30 9.91
N LEU A 77 16.22 0.62 10.64
CA LEU A 77 16.78 1.86 10.17
C LEU A 77 18.30 1.79 10.23
N ALA A 78 18.98 2.25 9.19
CA ALA A 78 20.42 2.46 9.20
C ALA A 78 20.70 3.96 9.18
N LEU A 79 21.12 4.51 10.32
CA LEU A 79 21.19 5.97 10.52
C LEU A 79 22.62 6.40 10.82
N SER A 80 23.07 7.50 10.23
CA SER A 80 24.37 8.10 10.56
C SER A 80 24.30 8.80 11.93
N ASN A 81 25.31 8.60 12.75
CA ASN A 81 25.54 9.26 14.04
C ASN A 81 25.64 10.78 13.91
N LEU A 82 25.94 11.29 12.71
CA LEU A 82 26.01 12.72 12.43
C LEU A 82 24.62 13.35 12.23
N ALA A 83 23.61 12.55 11.85
CA ALA A 83 22.28 13.04 11.51
C ALA A 83 21.50 13.53 12.73
N SER A 84 20.73 14.61 12.55
CA SER A 84 19.92 15.21 13.62
C SER A 84 18.88 14.25 14.19
N HIS A 85 18.24 13.44 13.34
CA HIS A 85 17.29 12.43 13.80
C HIS A 85 17.94 11.34 14.66
N THR A 86 19.21 10.98 14.42
CA THR A 86 19.93 10.00 15.24
C THR A 86 20.21 10.56 16.63
N LYS A 87 20.69 11.80 16.70
CA LYS A 87 20.89 12.51 17.98
C LYS A 87 19.59 12.65 18.76
N ALA A 88 18.49 12.96 18.07
CA ALA A 88 17.17 13.02 18.67
C ALA A 88 16.72 11.66 19.25
N LEU A 89 16.91 10.56 18.51
CA LEU A 89 16.56 9.21 18.99
C LEU A 89 17.40 8.76 20.19
N LEU A 90 18.69 9.10 20.22
CA LEU A 90 19.57 8.77 21.35
C LEU A 90 19.14 9.51 22.64
N ALA A 91 18.58 10.71 22.51
CA ALA A 91 18.06 11.48 23.62
C ALA A 91 16.65 11.05 24.06
N ASN A 92 15.79 10.74 23.10
CA ASN A 92 14.43 10.28 23.32
C ASN A 92 14.06 9.24 22.26
N PRO A 93 13.98 7.94 22.63
CA PRO A 93 13.74 6.89 21.67
C PRO A 93 12.31 6.89 21.12
N LYS A 94 11.37 7.62 21.75
CA LYS A 94 9.98 7.70 21.30
C LYS A 94 9.89 8.43 19.97
N CYS A 95 9.34 7.76 18.97
CA CYS A 95 9.23 8.27 17.62
C CYS A 95 7.99 7.71 16.92
N SER A 96 7.72 8.21 15.72
CA SER A 96 6.70 7.63 14.84
C SER A 96 7.22 7.51 13.43
N LEU A 97 6.79 6.50 12.70
CA LEU A 97 7.17 6.30 11.29
C LEU A 97 5.91 6.35 10.43
N ARG A 98 5.85 7.31 9.50
CA ARG A 98 4.81 7.39 8.48
C ARG A 98 5.30 6.72 7.20
N VAL A 99 4.48 5.82 6.66
CA VAL A 99 4.72 5.14 5.39
C VAL A 99 3.51 5.34 4.49
N SER A 100 3.73 5.82 3.27
CA SER A 100 2.66 6.01 2.27
C SER A 100 2.89 5.00 1.15
N LYS A 101 1.85 4.22 0.81
CA LYS A 101 1.93 3.23 -0.27
C LYS A 101 2.27 3.90 -1.60
N ASP A 102 1.62 5.03 -1.87
CA ASP A 102 1.94 5.94 -2.95
C ASP A 102 2.14 7.35 -2.35
N PRO A 103 3.37 7.89 -2.32
CA PRO A 103 3.63 9.22 -1.78
C PRO A 103 2.92 10.36 -2.50
N GLU A 104 2.51 10.17 -3.76
CA GLU A 104 1.85 11.20 -4.57
C GLU A 104 0.31 11.14 -4.46
N ASP A 105 -0.23 10.04 -3.93
CA ASP A 105 -1.67 9.82 -3.82
C ASP A 105 -2.15 9.76 -2.36
N ILE A 106 -2.64 10.90 -1.86
CA ILE A 106 -3.15 11.03 -0.49
C ILE A 106 -4.39 10.17 -0.20
N THR A 107 -5.05 9.65 -1.25
CA THR A 107 -6.21 8.75 -1.13
C THR A 107 -5.80 7.30 -0.98
N ASP A 108 -4.54 6.93 -1.23
CA ASP A 108 -4.04 5.59 -0.99
C ASP A 108 -3.80 5.30 0.51
N LEU A 109 -3.37 4.09 0.81
CA LEU A 109 -3.04 3.64 2.15
C LEU A 109 -1.84 4.42 2.70
N ILE A 110 -2.06 5.00 3.87
CA ILE A 110 -1.07 5.63 4.73
C ILE A 110 -1.05 4.86 6.04
N ILE A 111 0.15 4.50 6.48
CA ILE A 111 0.42 3.75 7.70
C ILE A 111 1.21 4.65 8.64
N HIS A 112 0.84 4.65 9.92
CA HIS A 112 1.60 5.30 10.97
C HIS A 112 1.95 4.27 12.04
N LEU A 113 3.23 4.13 12.32
CA LEU A 113 3.74 3.35 13.43
C LEU A 113 4.07 4.30 14.57
N HIS A 114 3.65 3.97 15.78
CA HIS A 114 4.00 4.69 17.00
C HIS A 114 4.79 3.76 17.90
N GLY A 115 5.96 4.20 18.36
CA GLY A 115 6.76 3.35 19.23
C GLY A 115 8.10 3.95 19.60
N VAL A 116 9.08 3.06 19.76
CA VAL A 116 10.45 3.43 20.14
C VAL A 116 11.46 2.89 19.13
N ALA A 117 12.52 3.66 18.86
CA ALA A 117 13.68 3.18 18.11
C ALA A 117 14.77 2.76 19.09
N VAL A 118 15.13 1.48 19.07
CA VAL A 118 16.14 0.89 19.96
C VAL A 118 17.38 0.57 19.14
N SER A 119 18.56 0.92 19.65
CA SER A 119 19.82 0.50 19.03
C SER A 119 19.89 -1.02 18.93
N VAL A 120 20.24 -1.53 17.76
CA VAL A 120 20.51 -2.95 17.58
C VAL A 120 21.82 -3.31 18.28
N PRO A 121 21.87 -4.37 19.12
CA PRO A 121 23.10 -4.80 19.78
C PRO A 121 24.07 -5.40 18.76
N GLU A 122 25.38 -5.31 19.04
CA GLU A 122 26.43 -5.78 18.12
C GLU A 122 26.27 -7.28 17.78
N THR A 123 25.73 -8.08 18.71
CA THR A 123 25.45 -9.51 18.53
C THR A 123 24.39 -9.81 17.46
N GLU A 124 23.51 -8.86 17.15
CA GLU A 124 22.44 -9.02 16.15
C GLU A 124 22.74 -8.30 14.83
N LYS A 125 23.81 -7.52 14.79
CA LYS A 125 24.11 -6.58 13.70
C LYS A 125 24.25 -7.25 12.35
N GLU A 126 24.95 -8.39 12.26
CA GLU A 126 25.17 -9.09 10.99
C GLU A 126 23.86 -9.65 10.38
N SER A 127 22.99 -10.19 11.22
CA SER A 127 21.66 -10.69 10.81
C SER A 127 20.75 -9.54 10.34
N ILE A 128 20.73 -8.44 11.09
CA ILE A 128 19.98 -7.25 10.74
C ILE A 128 20.50 -6.60 9.46
N ARG A 129 21.82 -6.51 9.32
CA ARG A 129 22.48 -6.03 8.09
C ARG A 129 22.05 -6.86 6.89
N THR A 130 22.11 -8.18 6.98
CA THR A 130 21.69 -9.08 5.88
C THR A 130 20.24 -8.82 5.48
N SER A 131 19.34 -8.64 6.45
CA SER A 131 17.93 -8.32 6.21
C SER A 131 17.73 -6.96 5.54
N TYR A 132 18.52 -5.95 5.94
CA TYR A 132 18.47 -4.61 5.37
C TYR A 132 18.96 -4.58 3.91
N PHE A 133 20.10 -5.20 3.62
CA PHE A 133 20.67 -5.27 2.28
C PHE A 133 19.82 -6.07 1.28
N ALA A 134 18.98 -6.99 1.76
CA ALA A 134 18.00 -7.68 0.91
C ALA A 134 16.98 -6.71 0.26
N LYS A 135 16.74 -5.54 0.87
CA LYS A 135 15.88 -4.48 0.32
C LYS A 135 16.67 -3.32 -0.28
N HIS A 136 17.87 -3.05 0.23
CA HIS A 136 18.73 -1.93 -0.16
C HIS A 136 20.10 -2.41 -0.64
N GLN A 137 20.15 -2.97 -1.85
CA GLN A 137 21.38 -3.59 -2.39
C GLN A 137 22.55 -2.59 -2.55
N ASP A 138 22.24 -1.30 -2.76
CA ASP A 138 23.23 -0.25 -2.99
C ASP A 138 23.58 0.56 -1.72
N ALA A 139 23.13 0.14 -0.53
CA ALA A 139 23.34 0.86 0.73
C ALA A 139 24.72 0.62 1.37
N PHE A 140 25.80 0.72 0.58
CA PHE A 140 27.17 0.48 1.05
C PHE A 140 27.63 1.42 2.19
N LEU A 141 27.01 2.61 2.30
CA LEU A 141 27.31 3.58 3.36
C LEU A 141 27.02 3.02 4.77
N VAL A 142 26.14 2.03 4.88
CA VAL A 142 25.77 1.41 6.16
C VAL A 142 26.94 0.69 6.84
N ASP A 143 27.99 0.35 6.09
CA ASP A 143 29.21 -0.27 6.62
C ASP A 143 30.21 0.74 7.19
N PHE A 144 29.95 2.04 7.06
CA PHE A 144 30.84 3.06 7.61
C PHE A 144 30.68 3.16 9.13
N VAL A 145 31.77 3.50 9.81
CA VAL A 145 31.85 3.55 11.29
C VAL A 145 30.85 4.54 11.89
N ASP A 146 30.42 5.54 11.13
CA ASP A 146 29.45 6.52 11.58
C ASP A 146 28.00 6.07 11.43
N PHE A 147 27.72 4.85 10.94
CA PHE A 147 26.35 4.32 10.85
C PHE A 147 26.02 3.32 11.97
N GLN A 148 24.77 3.37 12.43
CA GLN A 148 24.24 2.46 13.43
C GLN A 148 22.85 1.99 13.02
N PHE A 149 22.56 0.71 13.32
CA PHE A 149 21.23 0.16 13.12
C PHE A 149 20.33 0.44 14.31
N PHE A 150 19.11 0.88 14.03
CA PHE A 150 18.02 0.98 14.99
C PHE A 150 16.88 0.07 14.56
N ARG A 151 16.29 -0.65 15.52
CA ARG A 151 15.04 -1.38 15.35
C ARG A 151 13.91 -0.52 15.90
N PHE A 152 12.94 -0.19 15.07
CA PHE A 152 11.71 0.44 15.50
C PHE A 152 10.79 -0.63 16.06
N GLU A 153 10.47 -0.55 17.35
CA GLU A 153 9.55 -1.45 18.05
C GLU A 153 8.17 -0.78 18.13
N PRO A 154 7.17 -1.22 17.33
CA PRO A 154 5.85 -0.60 17.34
C PRO A 154 5.11 -0.92 18.63
N ASN A 155 4.56 0.10 19.28
CA ASN A 155 3.57 -0.04 20.35
C ASN A 155 2.15 -0.13 19.77
N SER A 156 1.84 0.73 18.80
CA SER A 156 0.61 0.67 18.02
C SER A 156 0.85 1.02 16.55
N VAL A 157 -0.05 0.52 15.70
CA VAL A 157 -0.03 0.74 14.25
C VAL A 157 -1.39 1.29 13.86
N THR A 158 -1.43 2.50 13.30
CA THR A 158 -2.65 3.07 12.75
C THR A 158 -2.55 3.17 11.23
N PHE A 159 -3.70 3.23 10.57
CA PHE A 159 -3.76 3.45 9.14
C PHE A 159 -4.95 4.31 8.75
N VAL A 160 -4.82 4.95 7.60
CA VAL A 160 -5.89 5.66 6.91
C VAL A 160 -5.77 5.40 5.41
N SER A 161 -6.90 5.25 4.73
CA SER A 161 -6.97 5.13 3.27
C SER A 161 -8.27 5.75 2.77
N GLY A 162 -8.29 6.24 1.54
CA GLY A 162 -9.47 6.91 0.98
C GLY A 162 -9.70 8.32 1.54
N THR A 163 -8.65 9.00 2.02
CA THR A 163 -8.74 10.39 2.49
C THR A 163 -9.38 11.28 1.42
N ALA A 164 -10.29 12.18 1.83
CA ALA A 164 -11.06 13.02 0.91
C ALA A 164 -11.92 12.26 -0.11
N THR A 165 -12.30 11.01 0.19
CA THR A 165 -13.25 10.22 -0.59
C THR A 165 -14.35 9.62 0.30
N PRO A 166 -15.52 9.24 -0.24
CA PRO A 166 -16.55 8.51 0.50
C PRO A 166 -16.12 7.13 1.01
N LEU A 167 -14.97 6.62 0.55
CA LEU A 167 -14.45 5.28 0.88
C LEU A 167 -13.39 5.32 2.00
N LEU A 168 -13.40 6.36 2.84
CA LEU A 168 -12.48 6.52 3.95
C LEU A 168 -12.53 5.30 4.89
N ARG A 169 -11.37 4.67 5.08
CA ARG A 169 -11.15 3.61 6.08
C ARG A 169 -10.03 4.04 6.99
N SER A 170 -10.18 3.80 8.29
CA SER A 170 -9.12 3.97 9.27
C SER A 170 -9.23 2.90 10.35
N GLY A 171 -8.14 2.66 11.08
CA GLY A 171 -8.13 1.75 12.21
C GLY A 171 -6.79 1.76 12.94
N GLU A 172 -6.75 1.02 14.04
CA GLU A 172 -5.59 0.84 14.89
C GLU A 172 -5.41 -0.64 15.23
N PHE A 173 -4.16 -1.07 15.34
CA PHE A 173 -3.77 -2.42 15.73
C PHE A 173 -2.78 -2.37 16.87
N THR A 174 -2.87 -3.36 17.75
CA THR A 174 -1.86 -3.56 18.80
C THR A 174 -0.57 -4.10 18.19
N SER A 175 0.56 -3.88 18.87
CA SER A 175 1.85 -4.48 18.51
C SER A 175 1.77 -6.01 18.35
N LYS A 176 1.02 -6.68 19.22
CA LYS A 176 0.86 -8.14 19.21
C LYS A 176 0.13 -8.60 17.96
N ASP A 177 -1.03 -8.04 17.68
CA ASP A 177 -1.84 -8.44 16.51
C ASP A 177 -1.07 -8.15 15.21
N PHE A 178 -0.36 -7.02 15.17
CA PHE A 178 0.44 -6.65 14.01
C PHE A 178 1.58 -7.64 13.74
N LYS A 179 2.25 -8.12 14.79
CA LYS A 179 3.32 -9.11 14.68
C LYS A 179 2.82 -10.48 14.21
N GLU A 180 1.61 -10.86 14.60
CA GLU A 180 0.97 -12.13 14.22
C GLU A 180 0.39 -12.10 12.79
N ALA A 181 0.11 -10.90 12.25
CA ALA A 181 -0.40 -10.73 10.91
C ALA A 181 0.59 -11.21 9.83
N LYS A 182 0.05 -11.78 8.76
CA LYS A 182 0.83 -12.37 7.67
C LYS A 182 1.02 -11.38 6.54
N VAL A 183 2.19 -11.48 5.90
CA VAL A 183 2.47 -10.80 4.62
C VAL A 183 1.88 -11.63 3.49
N ASP A 184 1.12 -11.00 2.61
CA ASP A 184 0.61 -11.61 1.40
C ASP A 184 1.76 -12.01 0.46
N GLN A 185 1.83 -13.30 0.13
CA GLN A 185 2.95 -13.85 -0.64
C GLN A 185 2.88 -13.51 -2.13
N ILE A 186 1.71 -13.11 -2.65
CA ILE A 186 1.54 -12.74 -4.06
C ILE A 186 1.99 -11.30 -4.31
N TYR A 187 1.90 -10.43 -3.30
CA TYR A 187 2.23 -9.01 -3.43
C TYR A 187 3.66 -8.75 -3.92
N GLN A 188 4.62 -9.63 -3.64
CA GLN A 188 5.99 -9.52 -4.18
C GLN A 188 6.06 -9.50 -5.71
N PHE A 189 5.05 -10.06 -6.39
CA PHE A 189 4.94 -10.08 -7.86
C PHE A 189 4.10 -8.93 -8.41
N SER A 190 3.56 -8.05 -7.54
CA SER A 190 2.67 -6.96 -7.90
C SER A 190 3.27 -6.08 -9.01
N LYS A 191 4.45 -5.48 -8.78
CA LYS A 191 5.12 -4.58 -9.74
C LYS A 191 5.36 -5.19 -11.13
N PRO A 192 5.97 -6.39 -11.28
CA PRO A 192 6.16 -6.97 -12.61
C PRO A 192 4.82 -7.34 -13.29
N ILE A 193 3.81 -7.76 -12.54
CA ILE A 193 2.48 -8.08 -13.11
C ILE A 193 1.79 -6.80 -13.59
N THR A 194 1.69 -5.76 -12.76
CA THR A 194 1.03 -4.52 -13.13
C THR A 194 1.72 -3.82 -14.30
N SER A 195 3.06 -3.82 -14.33
CA SER A 195 3.82 -3.24 -15.44
C SER A 195 3.51 -3.92 -16.77
N HIS A 196 3.53 -5.26 -16.82
CA HIS A 196 3.21 -6.01 -18.02
C HIS A 196 1.75 -5.80 -18.46
N MET A 197 0.80 -5.89 -17.52
CA MET A 197 -0.62 -5.71 -17.83
C MET A 197 -0.92 -4.30 -18.34
N ASN A 198 -0.37 -3.26 -17.72
CA ASN A 198 -0.61 -1.88 -18.13
C ASN A 198 0.01 -1.55 -19.49
N LYS A 199 1.16 -2.16 -19.81
CA LYS A 199 1.87 -1.91 -21.08
C LYS A 199 1.22 -2.65 -22.25
N ASP A 200 0.95 -3.93 -22.08
CA ASP A 200 0.63 -4.83 -23.20
C ASP A 200 -0.87 -5.23 -23.23
N HIS A 201 -1.59 -5.06 -22.11
CA HIS A 201 -2.95 -5.61 -21.89
C HIS A 201 -3.93 -4.63 -21.22
N SER A 202 -3.76 -3.32 -21.41
CA SER A 202 -4.62 -2.30 -20.78
C SER A 202 -6.09 -2.41 -21.21
N ASN A 203 -6.34 -2.76 -22.48
CA ASN A 203 -7.69 -3.03 -22.99
C ASN A 203 -8.34 -4.27 -22.33
N ASP A 204 -7.56 -5.33 -22.08
CA ASP A 204 -8.08 -6.51 -21.39
C ASP A 204 -8.48 -6.16 -19.95
N THR A 205 -7.68 -5.32 -19.27
CA THR A 205 -7.96 -4.85 -17.91
C THR A 205 -9.24 -4.01 -17.86
N LYS A 206 -9.42 -3.10 -18.84
CA LYS A 206 -10.68 -2.34 -19.01
C LYS A 206 -11.89 -3.27 -19.14
N LEU A 207 -11.81 -4.27 -20.01
CA LEU A 207 -12.92 -5.22 -20.23
C LEU A 207 -13.28 -5.99 -18.95
N ILE A 208 -12.27 -6.47 -18.22
CA ILE A 208 -12.48 -7.15 -16.93
C ILE A 208 -13.17 -6.22 -15.94
N VAL A 209 -12.69 -4.98 -15.79
CA VAL A 209 -13.28 -3.99 -14.86
C VAL A 209 -14.73 -3.69 -15.21
N GLN A 210 -15.03 -3.45 -16.49
CA GLN A 210 -16.40 -3.19 -16.94
C GLN A 210 -17.31 -4.39 -16.66
N HIS A 211 -16.83 -5.62 -16.93
CA HIS A 211 -17.59 -6.83 -16.67
C HIS A 211 -17.85 -7.06 -15.16
N SER A 212 -16.81 -6.91 -14.33
CA SER A 212 -16.88 -7.18 -12.89
C SER A 212 -17.68 -6.15 -12.11
N THR A 213 -17.73 -4.89 -12.57
CA THR A 213 -18.34 -3.78 -11.82
C THR A 213 -19.61 -3.23 -12.46
N SER A 214 -19.86 -3.55 -13.74
CA SER A 214 -20.87 -2.90 -14.59
C SER A 214 -20.66 -1.39 -14.77
N ILE A 215 -19.49 -0.85 -14.41
CA ILE A 215 -19.15 0.56 -14.59
C ILE A 215 -18.52 0.74 -15.98
N PRO A 216 -19.02 1.66 -16.82
CA PRO A 216 -18.51 1.89 -18.18
C PRO A 216 -17.21 2.71 -18.18
N VAL A 217 -16.14 2.19 -17.58
CA VAL A 217 -14.86 2.91 -17.48
C VAL A 217 -14.23 3.19 -18.85
N ASP A 218 -13.62 4.36 -19.02
CA ASP A 218 -12.91 4.77 -20.24
C ASP A 218 -11.55 4.08 -20.34
N TYR A 219 -10.86 3.94 -19.20
CA TYR A 219 -9.59 3.24 -19.04
C TYR A 219 -9.48 2.62 -17.64
N ALA A 220 -8.59 1.65 -17.47
CA ALA A 220 -8.25 1.08 -16.18
C ALA A 220 -6.78 0.63 -16.15
N ASN A 221 -6.00 1.18 -15.22
CA ASN A 221 -4.59 0.84 -15.00
C ASN A 221 -4.44 0.11 -13.67
N MET A 222 -3.82 -1.07 -13.69
CA MET A 222 -3.53 -1.86 -12.50
C MET A 222 -2.50 -1.14 -11.61
N VAL A 223 -2.80 -1.02 -10.32
CA VAL A 223 -1.97 -0.34 -9.32
C VAL A 223 -1.15 -1.36 -8.55
N ASP A 224 -1.82 -2.38 -8.01
CA ASP A 224 -1.18 -3.48 -7.29
C ASP A 224 -1.99 -4.78 -7.39
N VAL A 225 -1.37 -5.89 -6.99
CA VAL A 225 -1.95 -7.23 -6.97
C VAL A 225 -1.61 -7.92 -5.65
N ASP A 226 -2.59 -8.59 -5.05
CA ASP A 226 -2.45 -9.49 -3.91
C ASP A 226 -3.12 -10.84 -4.20
N SER A 227 -3.11 -11.77 -3.25
CA SER A 227 -3.68 -13.11 -3.46
C SER A 227 -5.19 -13.13 -3.70
N LEU A 228 -5.92 -12.06 -3.37
CA LEU A 228 -7.38 -11.99 -3.47
C LEU A 228 -7.85 -11.16 -4.67
N GLY A 229 -6.95 -10.53 -5.43
CA GLY A 229 -7.30 -9.68 -6.56
C GLY A 229 -6.29 -8.59 -6.83
N PHE A 230 -6.75 -7.54 -7.51
CA PHE A 230 -5.93 -6.39 -7.86
C PHE A 230 -6.71 -5.09 -7.70
N ASN A 231 -6.01 -3.98 -7.48
CA ASN A 231 -6.63 -2.65 -7.54
C ASN A 231 -6.28 -1.98 -8.86
N VAL A 232 -7.22 -1.18 -9.38
CA VAL A 232 -7.02 -0.36 -10.58
C VAL A 232 -7.31 1.10 -10.28
N LYS A 233 -6.60 2.00 -10.97
CA LYS A 233 -6.99 3.39 -11.17
C LYS A 233 -7.75 3.46 -12.49
N ALA A 234 -9.04 3.75 -12.40
CA ALA A 234 -9.93 3.84 -13.54
C ALA A 234 -10.45 5.26 -13.72
N GLY A 235 -10.85 5.59 -14.95
CA GLY A 235 -11.48 6.87 -15.26
C GLY A 235 -12.81 6.68 -15.97
N TYR A 236 -13.75 7.59 -15.73
CA TYR A 236 -15.00 7.71 -16.46
C TYR A 236 -15.42 9.19 -16.55
N LYS A 237 -15.65 9.70 -17.77
CA LYS A 237 -16.13 11.07 -18.02
C LYS A 237 -15.37 12.13 -17.19
N ASN A 238 -14.04 12.09 -17.24
CA ASN A 238 -13.11 12.98 -16.52
C ASN A 238 -13.03 12.80 -14.99
N SER A 239 -13.77 11.86 -14.40
CA SER A 239 -13.59 11.47 -13.01
C SER A 239 -12.60 10.30 -12.91
N ASN A 240 -11.71 10.34 -11.93
CA ASN A 240 -10.76 9.27 -11.64
C ASN A 240 -11.07 8.67 -10.28
N PHE A 241 -11.02 7.34 -10.17
CA PHE A 241 -11.30 6.63 -8.93
C PHE A 241 -10.55 5.30 -8.90
N LYS A 242 -10.50 4.68 -7.72
CA LYS A 242 -9.91 3.36 -7.52
C LYS A 242 -11.00 2.30 -7.49
N LEU A 243 -10.75 1.15 -8.11
CA LEU A 243 -11.61 -0.03 -8.07
C LEU A 243 -10.83 -1.24 -7.56
N ARG A 244 -11.39 -1.96 -6.60
CA ARG A 244 -10.90 -3.28 -6.18
C ARG A 244 -11.53 -4.34 -7.07
N ILE A 245 -10.74 -5.16 -7.75
CA ILE A 245 -11.23 -6.26 -8.58
C ILE A 245 -10.83 -7.59 -7.93
N PRO A 246 -11.75 -8.31 -7.27
CA PRO A 246 -11.44 -9.58 -6.65
C PRO A 246 -11.26 -10.68 -7.70
N PHE A 247 -10.34 -11.60 -7.46
CA PHE A 247 -10.29 -12.86 -8.19
C PHE A 247 -11.49 -13.74 -7.82
N PRO A 248 -11.90 -14.68 -8.71
CA PRO A 248 -12.96 -15.64 -8.39
C PRO A 248 -12.60 -16.58 -7.22
N ARG A 249 -11.30 -16.75 -6.95
CA ARG A 249 -10.74 -17.46 -5.80
C ARG A 249 -9.37 -16.91 -5.43
N ARG A 250 -8.84 -17.29 -4.27
CA ARG A 250 -7.47 -16.96 -3.86
C ARG A 250 -6.46 -17.52 -4.88
N ALA A 251 -5.47 -16.70 -5.23
CA ALA A 251 -4.31 -17.08 -6.00
C ALA A 251 -3.24 -17.69 -5.07
N GLU A 252 -2.78 -18.89 -5.37
CA GLU A 252 -1.82 -19.62 -4.53
C GLU A 252 -0.36 -19.34 -4.90
N GLU A 253 -0.11 -19.02 -6.17
CA GLU A 253 1.24 -18.73 -6.69
C GLU A 253 1.22 -17.74 -7.86
N ARG A 254 2.40 -17.26 -8.27
CA ARG A 254 2.54 -16.31 -9.39
C ARG A 254 1.87 -16.80 -10.68
N LYS A 255 2.02 -18.08 -11.02
CA LYS A 255 1.44 -18.66 -12.24
C LYS A 255 -0.08 -18.63 -12.19
N ASP A 256 -0.64 -18.82 -11.00
CA ASP A 256 -2.08 -18.87 -10.77
C ASP A 256 -2.74 -17.50 -10.99
N VAL A 257 -2.06 -16.40 -10.63
CA VAL A 257 -2.52 -15.03 -10.94
C VAL A 257 -2.79 -14.86 -12.45
N LYS A 258 -1.88 -15.35 -13.29
CA LYS A 258 -2.06 -15.29 -14.75
C LYS A 258 -3.29 -16.11 -15.18
N THR A 259 -3.45 -17.31 -14.64
CA THR A 259 -4.62 -18.17 -14.94
C THR A 259 -5.93 -17.46 -14.60
N LEU A 260 -6.01 -16.86 -13.42
CA LEU A 260 -7.20 -16.15 -12.95
C LEU A 260 -7.53 -14.92 -13.80
N ILE A 261 -6.53 -14.14 -14.21
CA ILE A 261 -6.74 -12.99 -15.10
C ILE A 261 -7.28 -13.46 -16.46
N ILE A 262 -6.76 -14.56 -17.02
CA ILE A 262 -7.23 -15.13 -18.29
C ILE A 262 -8.68 -15.62 -18.15
N GLU A 263 -9.01 -16.32 -17.07
CA GLU A 263 -10.37 -16.79 -16.78
C GLU A 263 -11.36 -15.61 -16.73
N MET A 264 -11.01 -14.55 -15.98
CA MET A 264 -11.82 -13.33 -15.90
C MET A 264 -11.98 -12.65 -17.25
N LEU A 265 -10.93 -12.62 -18.08
CA LEU A 265 -10.99 -12.06 -19.43
C LEU A 265 -11.91 -12.87 -20.35
N GLN A 266 -11.87 -14.20 -20.26
CA GLN A 266 -12.74 -15.09 -21.03
C GLN A 266 -14.22 -14.86 -20.65
N ALA A 267 -14.52 -14.77 -19.36
CA ALA A 267 -15.86 -14.44 -18.87
C ALA A 267 -16.35 -13.05 -19.32
N ALA A 268 -15.44 -12.07 -19.38
CA ALA A 268 -15.74 -10.75 -19.91
C ALA A 268 -16.09 -10.78 -21.40
N LYS A 269 -15.31 -11.52 -22.21
CA LYS A 269 -15.51 -11.64 -23.66
C LYS A 269 -16.78 -12.40 -24.02
N SER A 270 -17.17 -13.43 -23.26
CA SER A 270 -18.37 -14.22 -23.54
C SER A 270 -19.69 -13.46 -23.35
N ARG A 271 -19.67 -12.28 -22.71
CA ARG A 271 -20.86 -11.43 -22.51
C ARG A 271 -20.98 -10.31 -23.55
N VAL A 272 -19.90 -10.04 -24.29
CA VAL A 272 -19.87 -9.03 -25.37
C VAL A 272 -20.32 -9.63 -26.71
N ASN A 273 -20.17 -10.96 -26.85
CA ASN A 273 -20.73 -11.75 -27.96
C ASN A 273 -22.16 -12.20 -27.64
#